data_AF-A0A2L0B4S0-F1
#
_entry.id   AF-A0A2L0B4S0-F1
#
_cell.length_a   1.000
_cell.length_b   1.000
_cell.length_c   1.000
_cell.angle_alpha   90.00
_cell.angle_beta   90.00
_cell.angle_gamma   90.00
#
_symmetry.space_group_name_H-M   'P 1'
#
loop_
_entity.id
_entity.type
_entity.pdbx_description
1 polymer ?
#
loop_
_entity_poly.entity_id
_entity_poly.type
_entity_poly.pdbx_seq_one_letter_code
_entity_poly.pdbx_strand_id
1 'polypeptide(L)'
;KEAIDVLVKVLEDIKQEPMVRHEAGEALGAIGSPEVLNILEKYSKDPVIEVAETCQLALDRIKWLSNSGNTKEKLSQNPFASVDPAPPSTETNVDKLKEILLDDNQSLFERYRAMFSLRNLRTPEAVLALSSGLKCGSALFRHEVAFVLGQLQEGISVPYLKESLEDATENE
;
A
#
# COMPACT_ATOMS: atom_id res chain seq x y z
N LYS A 1 -8.23 -19.89 9.14
CA LYS A 1 -7.19 -20.29 10.12
C LYS A 1 -6.09 -21.11 9.46
N GLU A 2 -6.40 -22.15 8.69
CA GLU A 2 -5.37 -22.94 7.96
C GLU A 2 -4.46 -22.11 7.05
N ALA A 3 -4.97 -21.05 6.41
CA ALA A 3 -4.17 -20.16 5.56
C ALA A 3 -3.09 -19.39 6.34
N ILE A 4 -3.33 -19.01 7.60
CA ILE A 4 -2.41 -18.17 8.38
C ILE A 4 -1.11 -18.92 8.64
N ASP A 5 -1.18 -20.20 9.02
CA ASP A 5 0.00 -21.02 9.28
C ASP A 5 0.89 -21.15 8.04
N VAL A 6 0.28 -21.23 6.85
CA VAL A 6 1.02 -21.29 5.58
C VAL A 6 1.65 -19.94 5.25
N LEU A 7 0.90 -18.85 5.36
CA LEU A 7 1.40 -17.50 5.09
C LEU A 7 2.54 -17.10 6.03
N VAL A 8 2.44 -17.45 7.31
CA VAL A 8 3.53 -17.25 8.27
C VAL A 8 4.78 -18.00 7.84
N LYS A 9 4.66 -19.29 7.48
CA LYS A 9 5.82 -20.07 6.99
C LYS A 9 6.47 -19.43 5.76
N VAL A 10 5.68 -18.88 4.83
CA VAL A 10 6.20 -18.19 3.64
C VAL A 10 6.91 -16.89 4.02
N LEU A 11 6.32 -16.07 4.89
CA LEU A 11 6.92 -14.82 5.36
C LEU A 11 8.27 -15.04 6.07
N GLU A 12 8.37 -16.12 6.86
CA GLU A 12 9.57 -16.45 7.63
C GLU A 12 10.70 -17.07 6.79
N ASP A 13 10.38 -17.63 5.63
CA ASP A 13 11.35 -18.34 4.80
C ASP A 13 12.26 -17.38 4.04
N ILE A 14 13.43 -17.09 4.63
CA ILE A 14 14.46 -16.24 4.02
C ILE A 14 15.05 -16.80 2.71
N LYS A 15 14.72 -18.04 2.34
CA LYS A 15 15.10 -18.62 1.03
C LYS A 15 14.08 -18.30 -0.06
N GLN A 16 12.91 -17.77 0.29
CA GLN A 16 11.94 -17.26 -0.68
C GLN A 16 12.36 -15.89 -1.19
N GLU A 17 11.93 -15.60 -2.41
CA GLU A 17 12.12 -14.27 -3.00
C GLU A 17 11.41 -13.20 -2.15
N PRO A 18 12.02 -12.00 -1.99
CA PRO A 18 11.42 -10.84 -1.33
C PRO A 18 9.95 -10.63 -1.64
N MET A 19 9.57 -10.65 -2.92
CA MET A 19 8.21 -10.42 -3.37
C MET A 19 7.23 -11.50 -2.88
N VAL A 20 7.64 -12.76 -2.80
CA VAL A 20 6.78 -13.85 -2.30
C VAL A 20 6.51 -13.67 -0.79
N ARG A 21 7.52 -13.20 -0.05
CA ARG A 21 7.40 -12.90 1.38
C ARG A 21 6.52 -11.67 1.62
N HIS A 22 6.68 -10.64 0.78
CA HIS A 22 5.83 -9.44 0.75
C HIS A 22 4.35 -9.82 0.57
N GLU A 23 4.02 -10.62 -0.46
CA GLU A 23 2.63 -11.08 -0.71
C GLU A 23 2.05 -11.85 0.48
N ALA A 24 2.87 -12.65 1.15
CA ALA A 24 2.44 -13.34 2.37
C ALA A 24 2.13 -12.37 3.51
N GLY A 25 2.99 -11.35 3.72
CA GLY A 25 2.77 -10.29 4.70
C GLY A 25 1.51 -9.48 4.42
N GLU A 26 1.27 -9.13 3.16
CA GLU A 26 0.08 -8.41 2.72
C GLU A 26 -1.18 -9.23 2.95
N ALA A 27 -1.18 -10.51 2.56
CA ALA A 27 -2.30 -11.42 2.78
C ALA A 27 -2.63 -11.58 4.28
N LEU A 28 -1.62 -11.65 5.15
CA LEU A 28 -1.83 -11.64 6.61
C LEU A 28 -2.49 -10.34 7.08
N GLY A 29 -2.03 -9.19 6.57
CA GLY A 29 -2.63 -7.88 6.81
C GLY A 29 -4.08 -7.81 6.35
N ALA A 30 -4.39 -8.34 5.16
CA ALA A 30 -5.72 -8.39 4.56
C ALA A 30 -6.69 -9.26 5.38
N ILE A 31 -6.24 -10.44 5.84
CA ILE A 31 -7.00 -11.33 6.74
C ILE A 31 -7.36 -10.60 8.04
N GLY A 32 -6.46 -9.76 8.56
CA GLY A 32 -6.77 -8.87 9.67
C GLY A 32 -6.83 -9.55 11.05
N SER A 33 -6.28 -10.76 11.20
CA SER A 33 -6.37 -11.54 12.45
C SER A 33 -5.39 -11.00 13.50
N PRO A 34 -5.82 -10.67 14.74
CA PRO A 34 -4.90 -10.22 15.80
C PRO A 34 -3.81 -11.25 16.18
N GLU A 35 -4.00 -12.53 15.87
CA GLU A 35 -3.03 -13.58 16.20
C GLU A 35 -1.69 -13.43 15.46
N VAL A 36 -1.66 -12.65 14.37
CA VAL A 36 -0.46 -12.43 13.55
C VAL A 36 0.27 -11.13 13.88
N LEU A 37 -0.17 -10.39 14.91
CA LEU A 37 0.48 -9.14 15.31
C LEU A 37 1.95 -9.32 15.71
N ASN A 38 2.25 -10.37 16.49
CA ASN A 38 3.63 -10.61 16.94
C ASN A 38 4.57 -10.96 15.77
N ILE A 39 4.07 -11.73 14.79
CA ILE A 39 4.88 -12.12 13.63
C ILE A 39 5.09 -10.92 12.70
N LEU A 40 4.05 -10.12 12.43
CA LEU A 40 4.19 -8.91 11.64
C LEU A 40 5.10 -7.89 12.34
N GLU A 41 5.05 -7.77 13.67
CA GLU A 41 5.96 -6.90 14.43
C GLU A 41 7.43 -7.34 14.30
N LYS A 42 7.69 -8.65 14.36
CA LYS A 42 9.03 -9.21 14.12
C LYS A 42 9.55 -8.83 12.73
N TYR A 43 8.73 -9.00 11.69
CA TYR A 43 9.13 -8.77 10.30
C TYR A 43 8.97 -7.31 9.85
N SER A 44 8.36 -6.43 10.64
CA SER A 44 8.35 -4.97 10.41
C SER A 44 9.76 -4.34 10.39
N LYS A 45 10.77 -5.10 10.82
CA LYS A 45 12.19 -4.73 10.86
C LYS A 45 13.04 -5.67 9.99
N ASP A 46 12.43 -6.35 9.02
CA ASP A 46 13.17 -7.21 8.09
C ASP A 46 14.26 -6.40 7.36
N PRO A 47 15.43 -7.00 7.07
CA PRO A 47 16.46 -6.32 6.28
C PRO A 47 16.02 -6.05 4.83
N VAL A 48 15.01 -6.76 4.31
CA VAL A 48 14.41 -6.52 3.01
C VAL A 48 13.29 -5.49 3.17
N ILE A 49 13.46 -4.33 2.56
CA ILE A 49 12.61 -3.16 2.80
C ILE A 49 11.16 -3.42 2.39
N GLU A 50 10.92 -4.12 1.28
CA GLU A 50 9.59 -4.46 0.79
C GLU A 50 8.83 -5.34 1.79
N VAL A 51 9.54 -6.27 2.46
CA VAL A 51 8.93 -7.12 3.50
C VAL A 51 8.66 -6.31 4.76
N ALA A 52 9.62 -5.47 5.17
CA ALA A 52 9.50 -4.64 6.35
C ALA A 52 8.32 -3.65 6.25
N GLU A 53 8.26 -2.90 5.17
CA GLU A 53 7.21 -1.91 4.91
C GLU A 53 5.82 -2.55 4.81
N THR A 54 5.70 -3.71 4.16
CA THR A 54 4.44 -4.46 4.09
C THR A 54 3.99 -4.95 5.45
N CYS A 55 4.90 -5.46 6.28
CA CYS A 55 4.55 -5.84 7.65
C CYS A 55 4.15 -4.63 8.50
N GLN A 56 4.76 -3.46 8.30
CA GLN A 56 4.35 -2.22 8.97
C GLN A 56 2.93 -1.80 8.56
N LEU A 57 2.63 -1.78 7.26
CA LEU A 57 1.29 -1.49 6.74
C LEU A 57 0.24 -2.48 7.27
N ALA A 58 0.55 -3.78 7.25
CA ALA A 58 -0.33 -4.81 7.77
C ALA A 58 -0.64 -4.63 9.27
N LEU A 59 0.37 -4.29 10.09
CA LEU A 59 0.17 -3.98 11.51
C LEU A 59 -0.75 -2.78 11.70
N ASP A 60 -0.47 -1.69 11.01
CA ASP A 60 -1.23 -0.44 11.15
C ASP A 60 -2.66 -0.62 10.68
N ARG A 61 -2.89 -1.42 9.62
CA ARG A 61 -4.22 -1.83 9.18
C ARG A 61 -4.98 -2.62 10.25
N ILE A 62 -4.36 -3.64 10.86
CA ILE A 62 -5.00 -4.45 11.90
C ILE A 62 -5.32 -3.60 13.14
N LYS A 63 -4.39 -2.73 13.55
CA LYS A 63 -4.59 -1.79 14.66
C LYS A 63 -5.71 -0.80 14.34
N TRP A 64 -5.74 -0.26 13.12
CA TRP A 64 -6.80 0.62 12.67
C TRP A 64 -8.15 -0.09 12.75
N LEU A 65 -8.31 -1.29 12.16
CA LEU A 65 -9.55 -2.07 12.20
C LEU A 65 -10.04 -2.34 13.62
N SER A 66 -9.11 -2.63 14.55
CA SER A 66 -9.43 -2.86 15.96
C SER A 66 -9.93 -1.59 16.66
N ASN A 67 -9.42 -0.42 16.25
CA ASN A 67 -9.77 0.88 16.80
C ASN A 67 -10.98 1.54 16.10
N SER A 68 -11.28 1.18 14.84
CA SER A 68 -12.37 1.76 14.03
C SER A 68 -13.75 1.59 14.66
N GLY A 69 -13.93 0.64 15.58
CA GLY A 69 -15.14 0.54 16.41
C GLY A 69 -15.41 1.79 17.26
N ASN A 70 -14.39 2.60 17.52
CA ASN A 70 -14.47 3.82 18.32
C ASN A 70 -14.59 5.12 17.50
N THR A 71 -14.28 5.08 16.19
CA THR A 71 -14.20 6.30 15.35
C THR A 71 -15.03 6.12 14.08
N LYS A 72 -16.16 6.83 13.98
CA LYS A 72 -17.01 6.83 12.77
C LYS A 72 -16.44 7.76 11.70
N GLU A 73 -15.25 7.45 11.18
CA GLU A 73 -14.72 8.17 10.02
C GLU A 73 -15.64 7.95 8.82
N LYS A 74 -16.05 9.04 8.17
CA LYS A 74 -16.84 8.96 6.92
C LYS A 74 -15.89 8.79 5.75
N LEU A 75 -15.51 7.55 5.49
CA LEU A 75 -14.59 7.17 4.43
C LEU A 75 -15.28 7.02 3.07
N SER A 76 -14.54 7.26 1.98
CA SER A 76 -15.00 6.94 0.64
C SER A 76 -15.14 5.42 0.48
N GLN A 77 -16.11 4.98 -0.32
CA GLN A 77 -16.22 3.56 -0.66
C GLN A 77 -15.10 3.18 -1.61
N ASN A 78 -14.53 1.98 -1.44
CA ASN A 78 -13.65 1.38 -2.44
C ASN A 78 -14.53 0.87 -3.60
N PRO A 79 -14.43 1.45 -4.82
CA PRO A 79 -15.19 0.96 -5.97
C PRO A 79 -14.52 -0.26 -6.63
N PHE A 80 -13.36 -0.69 -6.14
CA PHE A 80 -12.61 -1.85 -6.60
C PHE A 80 -12.83 -3.01 -5.62
N ALA A 81 -12.89 -4.24 -6.13
CA ALA A 81 -13.08 -5.44 -5.31
C ALA A 81 -11.76 -5.89 -4.64
N SER A 82 -10.97 -4.94 -4.14
CA SER A 82 -9.69 -5.16 -3.47
C SER A 82 -9.81 -5.01 -1.95
N VAL A 83 -8.91 -5.70 -1.24
CA VAL A 83 -8.68 -5.46 0.19
C VAL A 83 -7.43 -4.61 0.31
N ASP A 84 -7.62 -3.29 0.43
CA ASP A 84 -6.51 -2.36 0.42
C ASP A 84 -5.63 -2.49 1.69
N PRO A 85 -4.29 -2.34 1.58
CA PRO A 85 -3.36 -2.31 2.72
C PRO A 85 -3.63 -1.18 3.71
N ALA A 86 -4.28 -0.09 3.28
CA ALA A 86 -4.76 0.96 4.15
C ALA A 86 -6.18 1.39 3.74
N PRO A 87 -7.04 1.82 4.69
CA PRO A 87 -8.27 2.54 4.34
C PRO A 87 -7.96 3.85 3.61
N PRO A 88 -8.92 4.48 2.90
CA PRO A 88 -8.71 5.83 2.37
C PRO A 88 -8.63 6.88 3.51
N SER A 89 -8.06 8.04 3.19
CA SER A 89 -8.10 9.24 4.04
C SER A 89 -9.50 9.87 4.06
N THR A 90 -9.78 10.68 5.10
CA THR A 90 -10.96 11.53 5.18
C THR A 90 -10.84 12.80 4.33
N GLU A 91 -9.62 13.18 3.92
CA GLU A 91 -9.37 14.27 2.99
C GLU A 91 -9.78 13.87 1.57
N THR A 92 -10.32 14.83 0.82
CA THR A 92 -10.85 14.64 -0.54
C THR A 92 -10.32 15.66 -1.54
N ASN A 93 -9.63 16.70 -1.09
CA ASN A 93 -8.98 17.67 -1.94
C ASN A 93 -7.73 17.05 -2.59
N VAL A 94 -7.70 17.04 -3.93
CA VAL A 94 -6.63 16.40 -4.72
C VAL A 94 -5.25 16.99 -4.41
N ASP A 95 -5.14 18.32 -4.26
CA ASP A 95 -3.85 18.97 -4.04
C ASP A 95 -3.25 18.57 -2.68
N LYS A 96 -4.06 18.59 -1.62
CA LYS A 96 -3.63 18.14 -0.29
C LYS A 96 -3.30 16.65 -0.25
N LEU A 97 -4.10 15.82 -0.92
CA LEU A 97 -3.82 14.38 -1.01
C LEU A 97 -2.51 14.13 -1.77
N LYS A 98 -2.23 14.92 -2.81
CA LYS A 98 -0.96 14.87 -3.53
C LYS A 98 0.20 15.31 -2.63
N GLU A 99 0.05 16.37 -1.84
CA GLU A 99 1.06 16.80 -0.86
C GLU A 99 1.40 15.67 0.10
N ILE A 100 0.39 15.00 0.66
CA ILE A 100 0.58 13.85 1.56
C ILE A 100 1.26 12.68 0.83
N LEU A 101 0.78 12.32 -0.37
CA LEU A 101 1.31 11.21 -1.17
C LEU A 101 2.82 11.35 -1.41
N LEU A 102 3.28 12.58 -1.68
CA LEU A 102 4.65 12.89 -2.08
C LEU A 102 5.57 13.28 -0.92
N ASP A 103 5.07 13.34 0.32
CA ASP A 103 5.85 13.73 1.49
C ASP A 103 6.55 12.51 2.12
N ASP A 104 7.86 12.37 1.90
CA ASP A 104 8.67 11.30 2.49
C ASP A 104 8.83 11.43 4.02
N ASN A 105 8.39 12.53 4.63
CA ASN A 105 8.33 12.65 6.09
C ASN A 105 7.02 12.09 6.68
N GLN A 106 6.02 11.81 5.85
CA GLN A 106 4.79 11.15 6.29
C GLN A 106 5.00 9.64 6.47
N SER A 107 4.22 9.05 7.37
CA SER A 107 4.22 7.60 7.51
C SER A 107 3.73 6.93 6.23
N LEU A 108 4.25 5.74 5.93
CA LEU A 108 3.82 4.97 4.77
C LEU A 108 2.30 4.72 4.78
N PHE A 109 1.73 4.48 5.97
CA PHE A 109 0.29 4.30 6.15
C PHE A 109 -0.51 5.53 5.73
N GLU A 110 -0.11 6.75 6.12
CA GLU A 110 -0.80 7.98 5.70
C GLU A 110 -0.66 8.24 4.20
N ARG A 111 0.50 7.93 3.62
CA ARG A 111 0.71 8.03 2.17
C ARG A 111 -0.18 7.05 1.40
N TYR A 112 -0.32 5.81 1.88
CA TYR A 112 -1.25 4.82 1.31
C TYR A 112 -2.72 5.26 1.48
N ARG A 113 -3.10 5.84 2.63
CA ARG A 113 -4.44 6.43 2.83
C ARG A 113 -4.73 7.51 1.79
N ALA A 114 -3.77 8.39 1.52
CA ALA A 114 -3.90 9.42 0.49
C ALA A 114 -3.99 8.82 -0.92
N MET A 115 -3.17 7.80 -1.21
CA MET A 115 -3.18 7.06 -2.48
C MET A 115 -4.56 6.45 -2.77
N PHE A 116 -5.14 5.72 -1.82
CA PHE A 116 -6.46 5.12 -2.00
C PHE A 116 -7.58 6.15 -2.06
N SER A 117 -7.46 7.29 -1.35
CA SER A 117 -8.39 8.41 -1.55
C SER A 117 -8.33 8.95 -2.98
N LEU A 118 -7.14 9.23 -3.52
CA LEU A 118 -6.96 9.69 -4.90
C LEU A 118 -7.53 8.68 -5.90
N ARG A 119 -7.23 7.39 -5.71
CA ARG A 119 -7.80 6.31 -6.54
C ARG A 119 -9.33 6.36 -6.55
N ASN A 120 -9.93 6.48 -5.37
CA ASN A 120 -11.39 6.43 -5.24
C ASN A 120 -12.08 7.66 -5.86
N LEU A 121 -11.37 8.80 -6.02
CA LEU A 121 -11.90 10.00 -6.69
C LEU A 121 -12.11 9.80 -8.20
N ARG A 122 -11.23 9.03 -8.87
CA ARG A 122 -11.33 8.71 -10.30
C ARG A 122 -11.47 9.94 -11.23
N THR A 123 -10.86 11.07 -10.87
CA THR A 123 -10.81 12.25 -11.73
C THR A 123 -9.45 12.34 -12.43
N PRO A 124 -9.35 13.01 -13.59
CA PRO A 124 -8.07 13.20 -14.28
C PRO A 124 -6.99 13.83 -13.40
N GLU A 125 -7.37 14.78 -12.54
CA GLU A 125 -6.45 15.46 -11.60
C GLU A 125 -5.90 14.47 -10.57
N ALA A 126 -6.75 13.56 -10.06
CA ALA A 126 -6.33 12.53 -9.13
C ALA A 126 -5.39 11.49 -9.79
N VAL A 127 -5.64 11.13 -11.05
CA VAL A 127 -4.75 10.24 -11.82
C VAL A 127 -3.37 10.89 -12.02
N LEU A 128 -3.33 12.19 -12.33
CA LEU A 128 -2.07 12.93 -12.47
C LEU A 128 -1.33 13.08 -11.13
N ALA A 129 -2.06 13.27 -10.02
CA ALA A 129 -1.48 13.25 -8.68
C ALA A 129 -0.85 11.89 -8.36
N LEU A 130 -1.58 10.79 -8.58
CA LEU A 130 -1.06 9.42 -8.42
C LEU A 130 0.16 9.17 -9.29
N SER A 131 0.11 9.57 -10.56
CA SER A 131 1.23 9.39 -11.50
C SER A 131 2.51 10.11 -11.06
N SER A 132 2.39 11.17 -10.26
CA SER A 132 3.56 11.84 -9.65
C SER A 132 4.27 10.95 -8.61
N GLY A 133 3.55 10.00 -8.00
CA GLY A 133 4.07 9.07 -7.01
C GLY A 133 4.98 7.97 -7.58
N LEU A 134 4.99 7.77 -8.90
CA LEU A 134 5.90 6.82 -9.56
C LEU A 134 7.38 7.24 -9.48
N LYS A 135 7.69 8.41 -8.93
CA LYS A 135 9.07 8.95 -8.83
C LYS A 135 9.52 9.20 -7.39
N CYS A 136 8.77 8.72 -6.38
CA CYS A 136 9.11 8.93 -4.98
C CYS A 136 8.88 7.68 -4.14
N GLY A 137 9.35 7.71 -2.89
CA GLY A 137 9.24 6.57 -1.98
C GLY A 137 10.08 5.36 -2.40
N SER A 138 9.83 4.25 -1.71
CA SER A 138 10.48 2.95 -1.94
C SER A 138 10.01 2.28 -3.23
N ALA A 139 10.69 1.21 -3.64
CA ALA A 139 10.24 0.36 -4.75
C ALA A 139 8.83 -0.20 -4.48
N LEU A 140 8.54 -0.60 -3.24
CA LEU A 140 7.20 -1.04 -2.84
C LEU A 140 6.16 0.07 -2.99
N PHE A 141 6.47 1.30 -2.58
CA PHE A 141 5.53 2.43 -2.72
C PHE A 141 5.20 2.69 -4.20
N ARG A 142 6.22 2.71 -5.07
CA ARG A 142 6.02 2.90 -6.52
C ARG A 142 5.26 1.74 -7.15
N HIS A 143 5.52 0.51 -6.72
CA HIS A 143 4.76 -0.67 -7.12
C HIS A 143 3.27 -0.49 -6.84
N GLU A 144 2.90 -0.06 -5.63
CA GLU A 144 1.50 0.16 -5.28
C GLU A 144 0.87 1.30 -6.09
N VAL A 145 1.60 2.40 -6.31
CA VAL A 145 1.13 3.47 -7.21
C VAL A 145 0.85 2.92 -8.61
N ALA A 146 1.74 2.11 -9.17
CA ALA A 146 1.55 1.49 -10.48
C ALA A 146 0.34 0.53 -10.47
N PHE A 147 0.18 -0.27 -9.42
CA PHE A 147 -0.97 -1.16 -9.23
C PHE A 147 -2.29 -0.38 -9.22
N VAL A 148 -2.37 0.70 -8.44
CA VAL A 148 -3.53 1.59 -8.34
C VAL A 148 -3.85 2.27 -9.68
N LEU A 149 -2.84 2.73 -10.43
CA LEU A 149 -3.04 3.26 -11.78
C LEU A 149 -3.56 2.19 -12.75
N GLY A 150 -3.09 0.94 -12.60
CA GLY A 150 -3.60 -0.22 -13.32
C GLY A 150 -5.05 -0.55 -12.99
N GLN A 151 -5.49 -0.38 -11.73
CA GLN A 151 -6.90 -0.51 -11.34
C GLN A 151 -7.77 0.56 -12.01
N LEU A 152 -7.27 1.80 -12.13
CA LEU A 152 -7.98 2.92 -12.73
C LEU A 152 -8.14 2.78 -14.25
N GLN A 153 -7.15 2.20 -14.94
CA GLN A 153 -7.16 1.99 -16.40
C GLN A 153 -7.36 3.27 -17.23
N GLU A 154 -6.91 4.41 -16.71
CA GLU A 154 -7.06 5.71 -17.36
C GLU A 154 -5.89 5.99 -18.31
N GLY A 155 -6.18 6.28 -19.59
CA GLY A 155 -5.15 6.45 -20.62
C GLY A 155 -4.13 7.57 -20.35
N ILE A 156 -4.49 8.54 -19.51
CA ILE A 156 -3.61 9.65 -19.11
C ILE A 156 -2.41 9.19 -18.24
N SER A 157 -2.49 8.03 -17.59
CA SER A 157 -1.38 7.48 -16.78
C SER A 157 -0.34 6.73 -17.63
N VAL A 158 -0.68 6.32 -18.85
CA VAL A 158 0.17 5.48 -19.71
C VAL A 158 1.56 6.07 -19.95
N PRO A 159 1.73 7.38 -20.25
CA PRO A 159 3.07 7.96 -20.41
C PRO A 159 3.94 7.84 -19.16
N TYR A 160 3.34 7.94 -17.97
CA TYR A 160 4.05 7.87 -16.70
C TYR A 160 4.44 6.44 -16.32
N LEU A 161 3.54 5.48 -16.53
CA LEU A 161 3.84 4.05 -16.37
C LEU A 161 4.93 3.60 -17.34
N LYS A 162 4.88 4.07 -18.59
CA LYS A 162 5.91 3.82 -19.58
C LYS A 162 7.26 4.40 -19.13
N GLU A 163 7.28 5.66 -18.69
CA GLU A 163 8.51 6.30 -18.19
C GLU A 163 9.12 5.50 -17.02
N SER A 164 8.29 5.05 -16.06
CA SER A 164 8.74 4.23 -14.93
C SER A 164 9.36 2.90 -15.39
N LEU A 165 8.77 2.23 -16.37
CA LEU A 165 9.30 0.97 -16.92
C LEU A 165 10.58 1.15 -17.76
N GLU A 166 10.77 2.33 -18.34
CA GLU A 166 11.96 2.68 -19.12
C GLU A 166 13.14 3.12 -18.23
N ASP A 167 12.91 3.35 -16.93
CA ASP A 167 13.95 3.76 -15.99
C ASP A 167 14.85 2.58 -15.58
N ALA A 168 16.02 2.51 -16.22
CA ALA A 168 17.02 1.49 -15.92
C ALA A 168 17.67 1.64 -14.53
N THR A 169 17.51 2.80 -13.87
CA THR A 169 18.06 3.05 -12.53
C THR A 169 17.17 2.51 -11.41
N GLU A 170 15.97 1.99 -11.74
CA GLU A 170 15.02 1.52 -10.74
C GLU A 170 15.37 0.15 -10.11
N ASN A 171 16.20 -0.66 -10.79
CA ASN A 171 16.51 -2.04 -10.40
C ASN A 171 17.92 -2.22 -9.80
N GLU A 172 18.58 -1.13 -9.38
CA GLU A 172 19.95 -1.15 -8.82
C GLU A 172 20.00 -0.98 -7.30
#